data_AF-A0A4Y2CH67-F1
#
_entry.id   AF-A0A4Y2CH67-F1
#
_cell.length_a   1.000
_cell.length_b   1.000
_cell.length_c   1.000
_cell.angle_alpha   90.00
_cell.angle_beta   90.00
_cell.angle_gamma   90.00
#
_symmetry.space_group_name_H-M   'P 1'
#
loop_
_entity.id
_entity.type
_entity.pdbx_description
1 polymer ?
#
loop_
_entity_poly.entity_id
_entity_poly.type
_entity_poly.pdbx_seq_one_letter_code
_entity_poly.pdbx_strand_id
1 'polypeptide(L)'
;MTWQMTTVLYHSSANSTLAIVVDASDNAVGAALPQQVTNGWKPLAFYSKPLFPAQRRCSAYYRELLAACMAIKYFRHMVEGRSFLLFTDHKP
;
A
#
# COMPACT_ATOMS: atom_id res chain seq x y z
N MET A 1 -6.47 -5.70 20.08
CA MET A 1 -5.56 -5.42 18.94
C MET A 1 -4.23 -5.00 19.52
N THR A 2 -3.27 -5.91 19.59
CA THR A 2 -1.92 -5.65 20.10
C THR A 2 -1.05 -5.16 18.96
N TRP A 3 -0.62 -3.90 19.03
CA TRP A 3 0.36 -3.31 18.11
C TRP A 3 1.71 -3.98 18.33
N GLN A 4 2.13 -4.87 17.42
CA GLN A 4 3.51 -5.36 17.40
C GLN A 4 4.40 -4.28 16.77
N MET A 5 5.45 -3.86 17.48
CA MET A 5 6.36 -2.78 17.07
C MET A 5 7.30 -3.14 15.91
N THR A 6 7.32 -4.41 15.50
CA THR A 6 8.04 -4.86 14.31
C THR A 6 7.14 -5.76 13.50
N THR A 7 7.06 -5.49 12.20
CA THR A 7 6.41 -6.39 11.26
C THR A 7 7.46 -7.35 10.71
N VAL A 8 7.19 -8.64 10.84
CA VAL A 8 7.93 -9.70 10.13
C VAL A 8 7.37 -9.83 8.72
N LEU A 9 8.23 -9.76 7.71
CA LEU A 9 7.85 -10.03 6.32
C LEU A 9 7.67 -11.53 6.11
N TYR A 10 6.67 -11.89 5.31
CA TYR A 10 6.37 -13.28 4.98
C TYR A 10 6.82 -13.60 3.55
N HIS A 11 7.08 -14.89 3.27
CA HIS A 11 7.38 -15.33 1.91
C HIS A 11 6.13 -15.23 1.02
N SER A 12 6.31 -14.85 -0.24
CA SER A 12 5.19 -14.71 -1.18
C SER A 12 4.58 -16.08 -1.51
N SER A 13 3.26 -16.20 -1.43
CA SER A 13 2.52 -17.35 -1.95
C SER A 13 1.99 -17.04 -3.36
N ALA A 14 2.19 -17.98 -4.29
CA ALA A 14 1.82 -17.79 -5.70
C ALA A 14 0.31 -17.60 -5.89
N ASN A 15 -0.52 -18.24 -5.05
CA ASN A 15 -1.99 -18.25 -5.20
C ASN A 15 -2.73 -17.44 -4.13
N SER A 16 -2.01 -16.68 -3.28
CA SER A 16 -2.68 -15.82 -2.29
C SER A 16 -3.26 -14.58 -2.95
N THR A 17 -4.41 -14.12 -2.44
CA THR A 17 -4.94 -12.79 -2.76
C THR A 17 -3.94 -11.73 -2.29
N LEU A 18 -3.59 -10.80 -3.18
CA LEU A 18 -2.78 -9.63 -2.84
C LEU A 18 -3.69 -8.43 -2.61
N ALA A 19 -3.25 -7.53 -1.74
CA ALA A 19 -3.82 -6.20 -1.65
C ALA A 19 -2.71 -5.16 -1.62
N ILE A 20 -3.01 -3.96 -2.10
CA ILE A 20 -2.23 -2.76 -1.87
C ILE A 20 -3.09 -1.86 -0.99
N VAL A 21 -2.58 -1.53 0.19
CA VAL A 21 -3.20 -0.55 1.09
C VAL A 21 -2.39 0.72 0.99
N VAL A 22 -3.02 1.84 0.67
CA VAL A 22 -2.37 3.15 0.55
C VAL A 22 -2.96 4.14 1.53
N ASP A 23 -2.14 5.11 1.90
CA ASP A 23 -2.50 6.25 2.75
C ASP A 23 -1.61 7.44 2.36
N ALA A 24 -2.13 8.65 2.48
CA ALA A 24 -1.45 9.88 2.15
C ALA A 24 -1.66 10.97 3.21
N SER A 25 -0.56 11.32 3.87
CA SER A 25 -0.49 12.49 4.74
C SER A 25 -0.23 13.78 3.95
N ASP A 26 -0.21 14.91 4.65
CA ASP A 26 0.17 16.22 4.09
C ASP A 26 1.63 16.29 3.63
N ASN A 27 2.46 15.32 4.04
CA ASN A 27 3.90 15.36 3.85
C ASN A 27 4.44 14.21 3.00
N ALA A 28 3.79 13.06 3.03
CA ALA A 28 4.29 11.83 2.44
C ALA A 28 3.14 10.88 2.09
N VAL A 29 3.41 10.00 1.13
CA VAL A 29 2.56 8.84 0.81
C VAL A 29 3.17 7.57 1.37
N GLY A 30 2.31 6.65 1.78
CA GLY A 30 2.67 5.33 2.27
C GLY A 30 1.86 4.24 1.58
N ALA A 31 2.43 3.05 1.52
CA ALA A 31 1.70 1.86 1.12
C ALA A 31 2.26 0.59 1.76
N ALA A 32 1.38 -0.38 1.93
CA ALA A 32 1.71 -1.75 2.32
C ALA A 32 1.17 -2.73 1.26
N LEU A 33 1.94 -3.77 0.98
CA LEU A 33 1.51 -4.90 0.14
C LEU A 33 1.33 -6.12 1.04
N PRO A 34 0.14 -6.37 1.60
CA PRO A 34 -0.14 -7.64 2.26
C PRO A 34 -0.66 -8.72 1.31
N GLN A 35 -0.48 -9.97 1.72
CA GLN A 35 -1.12 -11.15 1.14
C GLN A 35 -2.08 -11.79 2.13
N GLN A 36 -3.17 -12.38 1.62
CA GLN A 36 -4.10 -13.16 2.42
C GLN A 36 -3.61 -14.60 2.54
N VAL A 37 -3.33 -15.06 3.76
CA VAL A 37 -3.02 -16.46 4.07
C VAL A 37 -4.07 -17.02 5.02
N THR A 38 -4.01 -18.32 5.33
CA THR A 38 -4.98 -19.02 6.19
C THR A 38 -5.24 -18.30 7.52
N ASN A 39 -4.21 -17.66 8.09
CA ASN A 39 -4.28 -16.97 9.37
C ASN A 39 -4.42 -15.44 9.23
N GLY A 40 -5.00 -14.97 8.12
CA GLY A 40 -5.30 -13.55 7.87
C GLY A 40 -4.29 -12.84 6.95
N TRP A 41 -4.35 -11.51 6.95
CA TRP A 41 -3.46 -10.68 6.14
C TRP A 41 -2.05 -10.61 6.72
N LYS A 42 -1.04 -10.85 5.88
CA LYS A 42 0.36 -10.82 6.25
C LYS A 42 1.15 -9.88 5.33
N PRO A 43 1.95 -8.96 5.88
CA PRO A 43 2.70 -8.00 5.08
C PRO A 43 3.84 -8.68 4.30
N LEU A 44 3.98 -8.31 3.02
CA LEU A 44 5.08 -8.72 2.14
C LEU A 44 6.10 -7.60 1.96
N ALA A 45 5.64 -6.37 1.82
CA ALA A 45 6.49 -5.22 1.57
C ALA A 45 5.81 -3.91 1.97
N PHE A 46 6.62 -2.87 2.13
CA PHE A 46 6.19 -1.50 2.40
C PHE A 46 6.83 -0.54 1.42
N TYR A 47 6.16 0.58 1.21
CA TYR A 47 6.62 1.71 0.41
C TYR A 47 6.29 3.00 1.14
N SER A 48 7.20 3.96 1.11
CA SER A 48 6.93 5.32 1.57
C SER A 48 7.74 6.32 0.76
N LYS A 49 7.17 7.50 0.52
CA LYS A 49 7.86 8.56 -0.21
C LYS A 49 7.38 9.95 0.23
N PRO A 50 8.29 10.89 0.50
CA PRO A 50 7.90 12.28 0.77
C PRO A 50 7.30 12.93 -0.49
N LEU A 51 6.31 13.79 -0.28
CA LEU A 51 5.67 14.57 -1.33
C LEU A 51 6.46 15.84 -1.64
N PHE A 52 6.56 16.17 -2.93
CA PHE A 52 7.14 17.43 -3.36
C PHE A 52 6.25 18.63 -2.96
N PRO A 53 6.79 19.84 -2.80
CA PRO A 53 6.01 21.03 -2.44
C PRO A 53 4.73 21.23 -3.27
N ALA A 54 4.77 20.93 -4.58
CA ALA A 54 3.59 21.01 -5.44
C ALA A 54 2.51 19.98 -5.07
N GLN A 55 2.91 18.75 -4.77
CA GLN A 55 1.99 17.65 -4.44
C GLN A 55 1.36 17.82 -3.05
N ARG A 56 2.09 18.42 -2.11
CA ARG A 56 1.59 18.72 -0.75
C ARG A 56 0.42 19.70 -0.75
N ARG A 57 0.34 20.58 -1.76
CA ARG A 57 -0.76 21.54 -1.90
C ARG A 57 -2.01 20.96 -2.55
N CYS A 58 -1.95 19.71 -3.02
CA CYS A 58 -3.09 19.04 -3.62
C CYS A 58 -4.07 18.57 -2.53
N SER A 59 -5.33 18.37 -2.92
CA SER A 59 -6.36 17.82 -2.02
C SER A 59 -5.96 16.44 -1.49
N ALA A 60 -6.54 16.04 -0.36
CA ALA A 60 -6.36 14.69 0.19
C ALA A 60 -6.71 13.61 -0.85
N TYR A 61 -7.85 13.77 -1.55
CA TYR A 61 -8.25 12.90 -2.66
C TYR A 61 -7.13 12.71 -3.71
N TYR A 62 -6.51 13.80 -4.16
CA TYR A 62 -5.45 13.70 -5.16
C TYR A 62 -4.20 13.02 -4.61
N ARG A 63 -3.85 13.28 -3.34
CA ARG A 63 -2.69 12.66 -2.69
C ARG A 63 -2.89 11.16 -2.48
N GLU A 64 -4.10 10.73 -2.14
CA GLU A 64 -4.50 9.32 -2.06
C GLU A 64 -4.40 8.62 -3.41
N LEU A 65 -4.94 9.22 -4.48
CA LEU A 65 -4.81 8.68 -5.84
C LEU A 65 -3.34 8.62 -6.27
N LEU A 66 -2.55 9.63 -5.93
CA LEU A 66 -1.11 9.65 -6.18
C LEU A 66 -0.39 8.52 -5.42
N ALA A 67 -0.77 8.28 -4.15
CA ALA A 67 -0.25 7.17 -3.36
C ALA A 67 -0.53 5.83 -4.03
N ALA A 68 -1.77 5.60 -4.48
CA ALA A 68 -2.16 4.41 -5.24
C ALA A 68 -1.30 4.22 -6.50
N CYS A 69 -1.19 5.24 -7.35
CA CYS A 69 -0.40 5.17 -8.56
C CYS A 69 1.09 4.89 -8.28
N MET A 70 1.67 5.53 -7.26
CA MET A 70 3.06 5.31 -6.88
C MET A 70 3.30 3.91 -6.33
N ALA A 71 2.41 3.42 -5.46
CA ALA A 71 2.49 2.10 -4.86
C ALA A 71 2.38 0.99 -5.91
N ILE A 72 1.42 1.09 -6.84
CA ILE A 72 1.27 0.11 -7.94
C ILE A 72 2.53 0.07 -8.80
N LYS A 73 3.11 1.22 -9.12
CA LYS A 73 4.37 1.28 -9.88
C LYS A 73 5.54 0.64 -9.13
N TYR A 74 5.64 0.90 -7.83
CA TYR A 74 6.71 0.35 -7.00
C TYR A 74 6.59 -1.17 -6.83
N PHE A 75 5.39 -1.68 -6.55
CA PHE A 75 5.10 -3.09 -6.38
C PHE A 75 4.86 -3.86 -7.69
N ARG A 76 5.08 -3.24 -8.85
CA ARG A 76 4.77 -3.82 -10.17
C ARG A 76 5.25 -5.26 -10.30
N HIS A 77 6.49 -5.54 -9.94
CA HIS A 77 7.09 -6.87 -10.03
C HIS A 77 6.38 -7.96 -9.19
N MET A 78 5.59 -7.58 -8.18
CA MET A 78 4.83 -8.52 -7.33
C MET A 78 3.37 -8.67 -7.78
N VAL A 79 2.80 -7.65 -8.40
CA VAL A 79 1.35 -7.61 -8.74
C VAL A 79 1.05 -7.72 -10.24
N GLU A 80 2.04 -7.53 -11.11
CA GLU A 80 1.87 -7.64 -12.57
C GLU A 80 1.39 -9.06 -12.95
N GLY A 81 0.32 -9.12 -13.75
CA GLY A 81 -0.31 -10.38 -14.14
C GLY A 81 -1.19 -11.03 -13.06
N ARG A 82 -1.38 -10.40 -11.89
CA ARG A 82 -2.25 -10.89 -10.81
C ARG A 82 -3.39 -9.92 -10.52
N SER A 83 -4.56 -10.44 -10.19
CA SER A 83 -5.62 -9.64 -9.58
C SER A 83 -5.23 -9.27 -8.15
N PHE A 84 -5.46 -8.02 -7.75
CA PHE A 84 -5.24 -7.53 -6.39
C PHE A 84 -6.32 -6.53 -5.99
N LEU A 85 -6.49 -6.35 -4.68
CA LEU A 85 -7.39 -5.35 -4.11
C LEU A 85 -6.62 -4.07 -3.83
N LEU A 86 -7.23 -2.91 -4.08
CA LEU A 86 -6.68 -1.61 -3.70
C LEU A 86 -7.55 -1.00 -2.60
N PHE A 87 -6.94 -0.72 -1.45
CA PHE A 87 -7.59 -0.06 -0.33
C PHE A 87 -6.98 1.33 -0.12
N THR A 88 -7.84 2.33 0.04
CA THR A 88 -7.52 3.71 0.46
C THR A 88 -8.55 4.11 1.51
N ASP A 89 -8.18 4.98 2.44
CA ASP A 89 -9.06 5.46 3.50
C ASP A 89 -10.08 6.51 3.02
N HIS A 90 -9.89 7.02 1.79
CA HIS A 90 -10.73 8.06 1.25
C HIS A 90 -12.11 7.54 0.84
N LYS A 91 -13.13 7.96 1.59
CA LYS A 91 -14.53 7.80 1.22
C LYS A 91 -14.99 9.05 0.46
N PRO A 92 -15.38 8.94 -0.82
CA PRO A 92 -15.89 10.07 -1.58
C PRO A 92 -17.22 10.61 -1.02
#